data_AF-A0A367LUB5-F1
#
_entry.id   AF-A0A367LUB5-F1
#
_cell.length_a   1.000
_cell.length_b   1.000
_cell.length_c   1.000
_cell.angle_alpha   90.00
_cell.angle_beta   90.00
_cell.angle_gamma   90.00
#
_symmetry.space_group_name_H-M   'P 1'
#
loop_
_entity.id
_entity.type
_entity.pdbx_description
1 polymer ?
#
loop_
_entity_poly.entity_id
_entity_poly.type
_entity_poly.pdbx_seq_one_letter_code
_entity_poly.pdbx_strand_id
1 'polypeptide(L)'
;SHVTPERLEHLAGHNCPTVRDRHTVKLLEWQIQLDGQPLSMAVRGDLVLDVADALVDAALVGQGLFQVMGFMAEEAIRRCRVVRILQPVDPP
;
A
#
# COMPACT_ATOMS: atom_id res chain seq x y z
N SER A 1 15.39 -8.35 8.20
CA SER A 1 14.93 -7.43 9.26
C SER A 1 13.79 -6.59 8.72
N HIS A 2 12.60 -6.70 9.30
CA HIS A 2 11.41 -5.92 8.92
C HIS A 2 11.52 -4.52 9.55
N VAL A 3 12.24 -3.61 8.90
CA VAL A 3 12.22 -2.19 9.27
C VAL A 3 10.98 -1.57 8.63
N THR A 4 10.21 -0.78 9.36
CA THR A 4 9.09 -0.04 8.77
C THR A 4 9.64 1.08 7.89
N PRO A 5 9.23 1.22 6.62
CA PRO A 5 9.75 2.29 5.79
C PRO A 5 9.24 3.64 6.29
N GLU A 6 10.18 4.54 6.56
CA GLU A 6 9.91 5.93 6.96
C GLU A 6 9.85 6.91 5.79
N ARG A 7 10.31 6.50 4.60
CA ARG A 7 10.31 7.29 3.37
C ARG A 7 9.91 6.45 2.16
N LEU A 8 9.46 7.11 1.09
CA LEU A 8 9.00 6.44 -0.13
C LEU A 8 10.10 5.61 -0.79
N GLU A 9 11.35 6.08 -0.75
CA GLU A 9 12.47 5.38 -1.39
C GLU A 9 12.74 4.02 -0.74
N HIS A 10 12.38 3.87 0.54
CA HIS A 10 12.53 2.60 1.25
C HIS A 10 11.60 1.51 0.71
N LEU A 11 10.48 1.88 0.07
CA LEU A 11 9.53 0.90 -0.51
C LEU A 11 10.19 -0.02 -1.55
N ALA A 12 11.25 0.43 -2.23
CA ALA A 12 12.01 -0.41 -3.17
C ALA A 12 12.64 -1.65 -2.51
N GLY A 13 12.86 -1.64 -1.18
CA GLY A 13 13.37 -2.76 -0.41
C GLY A 13 12.28 -3.61 0.27
N HIS A 14 11.01 -3.33 0.04
CA HIS A 14 9.88 -4.01 0.69
C HIS A 14 9.03 -4.80 -0.30
N ASN A 15 8.46 -5.89 0.18
CA ASN A 15 7.41 -6.60 -0.55
C ASN A 15 6.17 -5.70 -0.57
N CYS A 16 5.84 -5.18 -1.76
CA CYS A 16 4.71 -4.29 -1.98
C CYS A 16 3.75 -4.91 -3.02
N PRO A 17 2.92 -5.90 -2.62
CA PRO A 17 1.91 -6.44 -3.50
C PRO A 17 0.98 -5.37 -4.05
N THR A 18 0.45 -5.61 -5.25
CA THR A 18 -0.50 -4.70 -5.90
C THR A 18 -1.64 -5.48 -6.55
N VAL A 19 -2.62 -4.75 -7.07
CA VAL A 19 -3.76 -5.32 -7.79
C VAL A 19 -3.47 -5.24 -9.29
N ARG A 20 -3.91 -6.27 -10.02
CA ARG A 20 -3.99 -6.23 -11.48
C ARG A 20 -5.33 -5.64 -11.89
N ASP A 21 -5.29 -4.60 -12.70
CA ASP A 21 -6.47 -4.09 -13.38
C ASP A 21 -7.00 -5.16 -14.35
N ARG A 22 -8.24 -5.61 -14.14
CA ARG A 22 -8.84 -6.69 -14.94
C ARG A 22 -9.16 -6.29 -16.37
N HIS A 23 -9.32 -5.00 -16.65
CA HIS A 23 -9.68 -4.50 -17.98
C HIS A 23 -8.44 -4.30 -18.85
N THR A 24 -7.36 -3.77 -18.26
CA THR A 24 -6.13 -3.41 -18.97
C THR A 24 -5.01 -4.43 -18.80
N VAL A 25 -5.15 -5.37 -17.85
CA VAL A 25 -4.16 -6.40 -17.47
C VAL A 25 -2.88 -5.79 -16.86
N LYS A 26 -2.84 -4.47 -16.69
CA LYS A 26 -1.73 -3.74 -16.08
C LYS A 26 -1.76 -3.88 -14.56
N LEU A 27 -0.59 -3.81 -13.95
CA LEU A 27 -0.47 -3.65 -12.51
C LEU A 27 -0.86 -2.21 -12.16
N LEU A 28 -1.66 -2.05 -11.11
CA LEU A 28 -1.99 -0.72 -10.59
C LEU A 28 -0.76 -0.10 -9.93
N GLU A 29 -0.45 1.13 -10.35
CA GLU A 29 0.53 1.97 -9.69
C GLU A 29 -0.09 2.61 -8.45
N TRP A 30 0.69 2.67 -7.38
CA TRP A 30 0.25 3.35 -6.16
C TRP A 30 0.17 4.85 -6.42
N GLN A 31 -0.89 5.47 -5.92
CA GLN A 31 -1.13 6.91 -5.99
C GLN A 31 -0.80 7.54 -4.65
N ILE A 32 0.28 8.31 -4.58
CA ILE A 32 0.81 8.89 -3.34
C ILE A 32 0.78 10.40 -3.45
N GLN A 33 0.47 11.09 -2.36
CA GLN A 33 0.65 12.54 -2.28
C GLN A 33 2.04 12.84 -1.73
N LEU A 34 2.86 13.52 -2.51
CA LEU A 34 4.19 13.99 -2.11
C LEU A 34 4.24 15.50 -2.34
N ASP A 35 4.49 16.27 -1.29
CA ASP A 35 4.53 17.74 -1.33
C ASP A 35 3.28 18.36 -1.99
N GLY A 36 2.11 17.78 -1.71
CA GLY A 36 0.82 18.21 -2.27
C GLY A 36 0.62 17.88 -3.76
N GLN A 37 1.52 17.10 -4.37
CA GLN A 37 1.41 16.64 -5.75
C GLN A 37 1.14 15.13 -5.81
N PRO A 38 0.25 14.66 -6.72
CA PRO A 38 0.06 13.25 -6.95
C PRO A 38 1.28 12.64 -7.64
N LEU A 39 1.77 11.53 -7.10
CA LEU A 39 2.85 10.71 -7.62
C LEU A 39 2.30 9.30 -7.89
N SER A 40 2.34 8.90 -9.15
CA SER A 40 2.15 7.50 -9.54
C SER A 40 3.45 6.73 -9.36
N MET A 41 3.40 5.62 -8.65
CA MET A 41 4.58 4.80 -8.36
C MET A 41 4.31 3.33 -8.61
N ALA A 42 5.06 2.75 -9.54
CA ALA A 42 5.10 1.31 -9.72
C ALA A 42 5.81 0.66 -8.53
N VAL A 43 5.17 -0.34 -7.92
CA VAL A 43 5.72 -1.12 -6.82
C VAL A 43 6.00 -2.56 -7.26
N ARG A 44 6.81 -3.27 -6.48
CA ARG A 44 7.13 -4.69 -6.71
C ARG A 44 6.80 -5.50 -5.47
N GLY A 45 6.19 -6.66 -5.67
CA GLY A 45 5.93 -7.62 -4.63
C GLY A 45 5.73 -9.01 -5.21
N ASP A 46 5.79 -10.01 -4.32
CA ASP A 46 5.72 -11.42 -4.70
C ASP A 46 4.27 -11.91 -4.90
N LEU A 47 3.31 -11.01 -4.65
CA LEU A 47 1.88 -11.26 -4.81
C LEU A 47 1.25 -10.17 -5.69
N VAL A 48 0.43 -10.62 -6.64
CA VAL A 48 -0.48 -9.74 -7.40
C VAL A 48 -1.89 -10.25 -7.18
N LEU A 49 -2.75 -9.38 -6.67
CA LEU A 49 -4.15 -9.70 -6.38
C LEU A 49 -5.04 -9.31 -7.55
N ASP A 50 -6.13 -10.04 -7.75
CA ASP A 50 -7.10 -9.73 -8.81
C ASP A 50 -8.30 -8.92 -8.30
N VAL A 51 -8.41 -8.66 -7.00
CA VAL A 51 -9.45 -7.83 -6.37
C VAL A 51 -8.86 -6.96 -5.26
N ALA A 52 -9.37 -5.74 -5.12
CA ALA A 52 -8.91 -4.81 -4.09
C ALA A 52 -9.29 -5.29 -2.67
N ASP A 53 -10.43 -5.94 -2.49
CA ASP A 53 -10.91 -6.38 -1.16
C ASP A 53 -9.93 -7.35 -0.47
N ALA A 54 -9.18 -8.14 -1.24
CA ALA A 54 -8.18 -9.06 -0.72
C ALA A 54 -6.92 -8.37 -0.17
N LEU A 55 -6.73 -7.07 -0.42
CA LEU A 55 -5.53 -6.34 0.03
C LEU A 55 -5.45 -6.28 1.55
N VAL A 56 -6.58 -6.02 2.23
CA VAL A 56 -6.60 -5.91 3.70
C VAL A 56 -6.36 -7.28 4.34
N ASP A 57 -6.98 -8.34 3.81
CA ASP A 57 -6.75 -9.70 4.29
C ASP A 57 -5.29 -10.12 4.14
N ALA A 58 -4.67 -9.80 2.99
CA ALA A 58 -3.25 -10.06 2.75
C ALA A 58 -2.35 -9.26 3.71
N ALA A 59 -2.69 -8.00 3.99
CA ALA A 59 -1.98 -7.20 4.99
C ALA A 59 -2.08 -7.82 6.40
N LEU A 60 -3.26 -8.30 6.78
CA LEU A 60 -3.53 -8.91 8.09
C LEU A 60 -2.74 -10.21 8.34
N VAL A 61 -2.36 -10.92 7.29
CA VAL A 61 -1.50 -12.12 7.38
C VAL A 61 -0.02 -11.82 7.13
N GLY A 62 0.36 -10.54 7.02
CA GLY A 62 1.76 -10.11 6.93
C GLY A 62 2.40 -10.29 5.56
N GLN A 63 1.62 -10.24 4.47
CA GLN A 63 2.11 -10.41 3.10
C GLN A 63 2.80 -9.17 2.51
N GLY A 64 3.18 -8.18 3.34
CA GLY A 64 3.93 -7.01 2.91
C GLY A 64 3.19 -5.68 3.16
N LEU A 65 3.48 -4.70 2.32
CA LEU A 65 2.93 -3.35 2.39
C LEU A 65 1.89 -3.17 1.27
N PHE A 66 0.79 -2.51 1.60
CA PHE A 66 -0.36 -2.39 0.72
C PHE A 66 -0.87 -0.95 0.69
N GLN A 67 -1.16 -0.44 -0.50
CA GLN A 67 -1.99 0.75 -0.66
C GLN A 67 -3.46 0.31 -0.76
N VAL A 68 -4.28 0.82 0.15
CA VAL A 68 -5.73 0.57 0.20
C VAL A 68 -6.47 1.89 0.36
N MET A 69 -7.76 1.91 0.01
CA MET A 69 -8.62 3.02 0.38
C MET A 69 -8.80 3.04 1.90
N GLY A 70 -8.78 4.23 2.51
CA GLY A 70 -8.73 4.37 3.97
C GLY A 70 -9.85 3.63 4.73
N PHE A 71 -11.06 3.61 4.17
CA PHE A 71 -12.21 2.92 4.77
C PHE A 71 -12.04 1.40 4.81
N MET A 72 -11.27 0.80 3.90
CA MET A 72 -11.08 -0.66 3.85
C MET A 72 -10.30 -1.17 5.06
N ALA A 73 -9.33 -0.39 5.54
CA ALA A 73 -8.47 -0.77 6.66
C ALA A 73 -8.91 -0.19 8.01
N GLU A 74 -10.01 0.57 8.07
CA GLU A 74 -10.40 1.33 9.26
C GLU A 74 -10.59 0.45 10.50
N GLU A 75 -11.31 -0.67 10.37
CA GLU A 75 -11.48 -1.65 11.46
C GLU A 75 -10.13 -2.30 11.86
N ALA A 76 -9.32 -2.67 10.88
CA ALA A 76 -8.04 -3.33 11.13
C ALA A 76 -7.06 -2.39 11.86
N ILE A 77 -7.07 -1.10 11.52
CA ILE A 77 -6.29 -0.05 12.21
C ILE A 77 -6.84 0.17 13.62
N ARG A 78 -8.17 0.32 13.77
CA ARG A 78 -8.82 0.50 15.08
C ARG A 78 -8.51 -0.65 16.05
N ARG A 79 -8.41 -1.88 15.54
CA ARG A 79 -8.04 -3.07 16.32
C ARG A 79 -6.53 -3.27 16.44
N CYS A 80 -5.71 -2.33 15.98
CA CYS A 80 -4.24 -2.42 15.98
C CYS A 80 -3.69 -3.68 15.29
N ARG A 81 -4.40 -4.22 14.30
CA ARG A 81 -3.96 -5.40 13.52
C ARG A 81 -3.09 -5.03 12.33
N VAL A 82 -3.24 -3.80 11.83
CA VAL A 82 -2.36 -3.16 10.84
C VAL A 82 -2.07 -1.75 11.30
N VAL A 83 -1.01 -1.15 10.77
CA VAL A 83 -0.63 0.23 11.05
C VAL A 83 -0.57 1.03 9.75
N ARG A 84 -0.98 2.30 9.81
CA ARG A 84 -0.79 3.24 8.69
C ARG A 84 0.63 3.79 8.76
N ILE A 85 1.30 3.82 7.62
CA ILE A 85 2.67 4.34 7.45
C ILE A 85 2.70 5.31 6.27
N LEU A 86 3.79 6.08 6.13
CA LEU A 86 4.00 6.99 4.99
C LEU A 86 2.80 7.92 4.76
N GLN A 87 2.25 8.47 5.84
CA GLN A 87 1.16 9.42 5.77
C GLN A 87 1.64 10.69 5.04
N PRO A 88 0.80 11.30 4.18
CA PRO A 88 1.10 12.62 3.66
C PRO A 88 1.36 13.55 4.84
N VAL A 89 2.49 14.26 4.83
CA VAL A 89 2.67 15.38 5.74
C VAL A 89 1.77 16.48 5.17
N ASP A 90 0.63 16.72 5.80
CA ASP A 90 -0.15 17.92 5.48
C ASP A 90 0.79 19.13 5.65
N PRO A 91 0.89 20.04 4.67
CA PRO A 91 1.55 21.31 4.93
C PRO A 91 0.81 22.00 6.10
N PRO A 92 1.55 22.70 6.99
CA PRO A 92 0.96 23.36 8.15
C PRO A 92 -0.12 24.39 7.80
#